data_AF-A0A1Y4FC12-F1
#
_entry.id   AF-A0A1Y4FC12-F1
#
_cell.length_a   1.000
_cell.length_b   1.000
_cell.length_c   1.000
_cell.angle_alpha   90.00
_cell.angle_beta   90.00
_cell.angle_gamma   90.00
#
_symmetry.space_group_name_H-M   'P 1'
#
loop_
_entity.id
_entity.type
_entity.pdbx_description
1 polymer ?
#
loop_
_entity_poly.entity_id
_entity_poly.type
_entity_poly.pdbx_seq_one_letter_code
_entity_poly.pdbx_strand_id
1 'polypeptide(L)'
;MASSGSFSGSIRDGHYKLQVDWSQSKNVSANTSTVTCKLYLVNDWSLSISGRSSNTCTIDGTSQTFTSPAISSTGAHLIGNVSQTVNHASNGSKSLTISAVFYIQATLSGTFYNSITASANITLDSIPRASSVSAGNMTMGTAGTISISRASSSFTHTLTYAFGNATGTIATKTTATSVSWTPPLALANQIPSATSGTCTITCTTYNGSTSVGSKTCTLTLSVPTSVKPTISSLSASRIDGDVPSAWGIYVQTTALYCLLYVEADSITLYFLETGDCS
;
A
#
# COMPACT_ATOMS: atom_id res chain seq x y z
N MET A 1 -16.13 12.79 6.07
CA MET A 1 -14.73 13.21 6.19
C MET A 1 -14.57 14.43 5.28
N ALA A 2 -13.77 15.41 5.68
CA ALA A 2 -13.52 16.58 4.84
C ALA A 2 -12.06 17.07 4.98
N SER A 3 -11.55 17.67 3.91
CA SER A 3 -10.25 18.35 3.87
C SER A 3 -10.34 19.83 4.22
N SER A 4 -11.55 20.39 4.31
CA SER A 4 -11.83 21.74 4.78
C SER A 4 -13.28 21.89 5.24
N GLY A 5 -13.58 22.98 5.94
CA GLY A 5 -14.95 23.31 6.34
C GLY A 5 -15.02 24.66 7.03
N SER A 6 -16.23 25.05 7.44
CA SER A 6 -16.48 26.28 8.19
C SER A 6 -17.48 26.03 9.31
N PHE A 7 -17.30 26.72 10.42
CA PHE A 7 -18.27 26.79 11.51
C PHE A 7 -18.21 28.17 12.17
N SER A 8 -19.23 28.50 12.96
CA SER A 8 -19.28 29.81 13.60
C SER A 8 -20.08 29.80 14.89
N GLY A 9 -19.78 30.78 15.74
CA GLY A 9 -20.68 31.23 16.81
C GLY A 9 -20.97 32.72 16.65
N SER A 10 -22.07 33.18 17.22
CA SER A 10 -22.50 34.57 17.10
C SER A 10 -23.07 35.11 18.40
N ILE A 11 -23.12 36.43 18.47
CA ILE A 11 -23.82 37.20 19.49
C ILE A 11 -24.77 38.20 18.80
N ARG A 12 -25.65 38.84 19.57
CA ARG A 12 -26.60 39.86 19.06
C ARG A 12 -27.34 39.36 17.81
N ASP A 13 -28.02 38.22 17.95
CA ASP A 13 -28.89 37.64 16.92
C ASP A 13 -28.20 37.40 15.55
N GLY A 14 -26.87 37.26 15.54
CA GLY A 14 -26.10 36.99 14.33
C GLY A 14 -25.34 38.18 13.74
N HIS A 15 -25.56 39.39 14.27
CA HIS A 15 -24.93 40.61 13.75
C HIS A 15 -23.40 40.65 13.93
N TYR A 16 -22.88 39.85 14.86
CA TYR A 16 -21.44 39.65 15.03
C TYR A 16 -21.17 38.16 15.14
N LYS A 17 -20.45 37.63 14.16
CA LYS A 17 -20.17 36.20 14.01
C LYS A 17 -18.68 35.95 13.99
N LEU A 18 -18.20 35.08 14.89
CA LEU A 18 -16.87 34.50 14.80
C LEU A 18 -16.96 33.28 13.87
N GLN A 19 -16.45 33.42 12.65
CA GLN A 19 -16.35 32.34 11.69
C GLN A 19 -14.95 31.73 11.72
N VAL A 20 -14.86 30.42 11.69
CA VAL A 20 -13.61 29.66 11.60
C VAL A 20 -13.66 28.81 10.35
N ASP A 21 -12.84 29.17 9.38
CA ASP A 21 -12.63 28.40 8.16
C ASP A 21 -11.39 27.55 8.35
N TRP A 22 -11.54 26.23 8.36
CA TRP A 22 -10.44 25.30 8.58
C TRP A 22 -10.11 24.52 7.30
N SER A 23 -8.85 24.13 7.17
CA SER A 23 -8.35 23.24 6.13
C SER A 23 -7.29 22.27 6.67
N GLN A 24 -7.07 21.19 5.94
CA GLN A 24 -6.14 20.11 6.26
C GLN A 24 -5.09 19.98 5.16
N SER A 25 -3.82 19.85 5.57
CA SER A 25 -2.73 19.36 4.71
C SER A 25 -2.16 18.07 5.31
N LYS A 26 -2.15 16.98 4.54
CA LYS A 26 -1.75 15.64 5.02
C LYS A 26 -0.26 15.38 4.83
N ASN A 27 0.37 14.73 5.81
CA ASN A 27 1.65 14.06 5.67
C ASN A 27 1.43 12.54 5.80
N VAL A 28 1.38 11.86 4.65
CA VAL A 28 1.03 10.43 4.57
C VAL A 28 2.08 9.54 5.24
N SER A 29 3.37 9.85 5.08
CA SER A 29 4.45 9.06 5.66
C SER A 29 4.50 9.17 7.17
N ALA A 30 4.35 10.39 7.70
CA ALA A 30 4.36 10.66 9.14
C ALA A 30 3.04 10.29 9.85
N ASN A 31 1.95 10.02 9.11
CA ASN A 31 0.60 9.82 9.64
C ASN A 31 0.06 11.04 10.41
N THR A 32 0.36 12.24 9.91
CA THR A 32 -0.05 13.50 10.55
C THR A 32 -0.77 14.40 9.56
N SER A 33 -1.49 15.38 10.08
CA SER A 33 -2.01 16.48 9.28
C SER A 33 -1.73 17.81 9.96
N THR A 34 -1.44 18.83 9.17
CA THR A 34 -1.47 20.23 9.62
C THR A 34 -2.86 20.78 9.36
N VAL A 35 -3.55 21.15 10.43
CA VAL A 35 -4.83 21.85 10.39
C VAL A 35 -4.56 23.34 10.47
N THR A 36 -5.12 24.12 9.55
CA THR A 36 -5.01 25.58 9.52
C THR A 36 -6.39 26.18 9.66
N CYS A 37 -6.55 27.11 10.59
CA CYS A 37 -7.77 27.86 10.86
C CYS A 37 -7.58 29.33 10.51
N LYS A 38 -8.37 29.83 9.56
CA LYS A 38 -8.55 31.26 9.33
C LYS A 38 -9.77 31.73 10.12
N LEU A 39 -9.57 32.71 10.97
CA LEU A 39 -10.61 33.23 11.85
C LEU A 39 -11.09 34.58 11.32
N TYR A 40 -12.40 34.75 11.25
CA TYR A 40 -13.02 35.98 10.79
C TYR A 40 -14.01 36.51 11.82
N LEU A 41 -14.00 37.83 12.03
CA LEU A 41 -15.17 38.52 12.54
C LEU A 41 -16.02 38.93 11.34
N VAL A 42 -17.25 38.45 11.26
CA VAL A 42 -18.22 38.86 10.25
C VAL A 42 -19.28 39.70 10.94
N ASN A 43 -19.42 40.96 10.54
CA ASN A 43 -20.39 41.88 11.12
C ASN A 43 -21.10 42.72 10.05
N ASP A 44 -22.41 42.88 10.19
CA ASP A 44 -23.25 43.75 9.37
C ASP A 44 -23.62 45.05 10.10
N TRP A 45 -23.55 45.07 11.43
CA TRP A 45 -23.61 46.29 12.22
C TRP A 45 -22.22 46.87 12.45
N SER A 46 -22.12 48.20 12.41
CA SER A 46 -20.85 48.88 12.62
C SER A 46 -20.28 48.58 14.01
N LEU A 47 -18.95 48.52 14.08
CA LEU A 47 -18.19 48.28 15.29
C LEU A 47 -16.89 49.04 15.17
N SER A 48 -16.46 49.67 16.26
CA SER A 48 -15.14 50.29 16.36
C SER A 48 -14.43 49.73 17.60
N ILE A 49 -13.48 48.84 17.37
CA ILE A 49 -12.67 48.21 18.42
C ILE A 49 -11.18 48.26 18.05
N SER A 50 -10.33 48.42 19.06
CA SER A 50 -8.89 48.25 18.92
C SER A 50 -8.51 46.79 18.66
N GLY A 51 -7.24 46.55 18.31
CA GLY A 51 -6.71 45.20 18.21
C GLY A 51 -6.80 44.42 19.53
N ARG A 52 -6.70 43.09 19.43
CA ARG A 52 -6.72 42.17 20.59
C ARG A 52 -5.54 41.23 20.49
N SER A 53 -4.80 41.02 21.58
CA SER A 53 -3.62 40.14 21.63
C SER A 53 -3.83 38.85 22.40
N SER A 54 -5.01 38.68 23.03
CA SER A 54 -5.33 37.56 23.92
C SER A 54 -6.33 36.57 23.33
N ASN A 55 -6.66 36.68 22.04
CA ASN A 55 -7.58 35.74 21.40
C ASN A 55 -6.95 34.35 21.36
N THR A 56 -7.77 33.30 21.41
CA THR A 56 -7.28 31.92 21.43
C THR A 56 -7.94 31.08 20.38
N CYS A 57 -7.19 30.19 19.75
CA CYS A 57 -7.71 29.09 18.95
C CYS A 57 -7.07 27.80 19.46
N THR A 58 -7.91 26.82 19.80
CA THR A 58 -7.51 25.50 20.26
C THR A 58 -7.81 24.49 19.18
N ILE A 59 -6.79 23.73 18.77
CA ILE A 59 -6.90 22.66 17.78
C ILE A 59 -6.42 21.38 18.46
N ASP A 60 -7.29 20.37 18.56
CA ASP A 60 -6.95 19.07 19.15
C ASP A 60 -6.39 19.18 20.58
N GLY A 61 -7.01 20.03 21.40
CA GLY A 61 -6.61 20.31 22.78
C GLY A 61 -5.40 21.24 22.93
N THR A 62 -4.70 21.60 21.85
CA THR A 62 -3.58 22.54 21.89
C THR A 62 -4.06 23.96 21.67
N SER A 63 -4.02 24.80 22.71
CA SER A 63 -4.42 26.21 22.64
C SER A 63 -3.27 27.10 22.17
N GLN A 64 -3.55 27.99 21.23
CA GLN A 64 -2.62 28.98 20.71
C GLN A 64 -3.26 30.37 20.79
N THR A 65 -2.48 31.35 21.22
CA THR A 65 -2.88 32.76 21.24
C THR A 65 -2.64 33.39 19.87
N PHE A 66 -3.52 34.28 19.42
CA PHE A 66 -3.35 35.07 18.20
C PHE A 66 -3.77 36.54 18.39
N THR A 67 -3.16 37.42 17.60
CA THR A 67 -3.47 38.85 17.60
C THR A 67 -4.39 39.20 16.45
N SER A 68 -5.41 40.01 16.70
CA SER A 68 -6.30 40.57 15.69
C SER A 68 -6.05 42.07 15.47
N PRO A 69 -6.26 42.57 14.24
CA PRO A 69 -6.20 44.00 13.95
C PRO A 69 -7.38 44.75 14.61
N ALA A 70 -7.31 46.08 14.60
CA ALA A 70 -8.46 46.93 14.89
C ALA A 70 -9.51 46.81 13.78
N ILE A 71 -10.79 46.96 14.14
CA ILE A 71 -11.93 46.83 13.22
C ILE A 71 -12.83 48.05 13.41
N SER A 72 -13.12 48.75 12.32
CA SER A 72 -13.92 49.99 12.30
C SER A 72 -15.02 49.99 11.22
N SER A 73 -15.28 48.84 10.60
CA SER A 73 -16.19 48.70 9.45
C SER A 73 -17.01 47.41 9.51
N THR A 74 -17.96 47.29 8.59
CA THR A 74 -18.77 46.08 8.37
C THR A 74 -18.13 45.18 7.33
N GLY A 75 -18.51 43.91 7.31
CA GLY A 75 -18.01 42.89 6.39
C GLY A 75 -17.35 41.72 7.10
N ALA A 76 -16.55 40.95 6.35
CA ALA A 76 -15.76 39.85 6.87
C ALA A 76 -14.31 40.30 7.07
N HIS A 77 -13.86 40.35 8.33
CA HIS A 77 -12.52 40.77 8.72
C HIS A 77 -11.70 39.56 9.10
N LEU A 78 -10.57 39.31 8.43
CA LEU A 78 -9.62 38.30 8.86
C LEU A 78 -8.96 38.76 10.17
N ILE A 79 -9.20 38.04 11.25
CA ILE A 79 -8.72 38.38 12.60
C ILE A 79 -7.61 37.46 13.10
N GLY A 80 -7.34 36.34 12.44
CA GLY A 80 -6.28 35.43 12.83
C GLY A 80 -6.06 34.29 11.85
N ASN A 81 -4.88 33.71 11.91
CA ASN A 81 -4.50 32.49 11.21
C ASN A 81 -3.69 31.62 12.16
N VAL A 82 -4.18 30.41 12.43
CA VAL A 82 -3.62 29.51 13.46
C VAL A 82 -3.46 28.12 12.86
N SER A 83 -2.30 27.49 13.07
CA SER A 83 -2.03 26.16 12.52
C SER A 83 -1.46 25.22 13.58
N GLN A 84 -1.89 23.96 13.52
CA GLN A 84 -1.44 22.91 14.42
C GLN A 84 -1.28 21.59 13.66
N THR A 85 -0.17 20.90 13.90
CA THR A 85 0.02 19.53 13.41
C THR A 85 -0.57 18.53 14.41
N VAL A 86 -1.38 17.61 13.91
CA VAL A 86 -2.10 16.60 14.70
C VAL A 86 -1.79 15.20 14.19
N ASN A 87 -1.73 14.24 15.12
CA ASN A 87 -1.48 12.83 14.79
C ASN A 87 -2.80 12.11 14.46
N HIS A 88 -2.75 11.23 13.47
CA HIS A 88 -3.86 10.31 13.16
C HIS A 88 -3.72 9.00 13.93
N ALA A 89 -4.83 8.28 14.09
CA ALA A 89 -4.81 6.91 14.57
C ALA A 89 -4.04 6.00 13.60
N SER A 90 -3.68 4.78 14.03
CA SER A 90 -2.92 3.81 13.21
C SER A 90 -3.63 3.43 11.90
N ASN A 91 -4.97 3.45 11.92
CA ASN A 91 -5.81 3.23 10.74
C ASN A 91 -5.96 4.48 9.84
N GLY A 92 -5.31 5.59 10.19
CA GLY A 92 -5.30 6.84 9.44
C GLY A 92 -6.50 7.76 9.70
N SER A 93 -7.44 7.39 10.56
CA SER A 93 -8.59 8.23 10.93
C SER A 93 -8.21 9.28 11.98
N LYS A 94 -8.94 10.41 11.98
CA LYS A 94 -8.80 11.47 12.98
C LYS A 94 -10.09 12.27 13.10
N SER A 95 -10.60 12.35 14.32
CA SER A 95 -11.59 13.33 14.74
C SER A 95 -11.00 14.19 15.84
N LEU A 96 -11.33 15.48 15.84
CA LEU A 96 -10.81 16.45 16.80
C LEU A 96 -11.80 17.58 16.99
N THR A 97 -11.62 18.32 18.09
CA THR A 97 -12.34 19.56 18.34
C THR A 97 -11.48 20.76 17.95
N ILE A 98 -12.10 21.72 17.28
CA ILE A 98 -11.56 23.07 17.12
C ILE A 98 -12.45 24.01 17.93
N SER A 99 -11.84 24.92 18.68
CA SER A 99 -12.57 25.99 19.36
C SER A 99 -11.80 27.30 19.30
N ALA A 100 -12.50 28.40 19.07
CA ALA A 100 -11.92 29.73 19.02
C ALA A 100 -12.67 30.67 19.95
N VAL A 101 -11.92 31.60 20.55
CA VAL A 101 -12.42 32.69 21.37
C VAL A 101 -11.86 34.00 20.83
N PHE A 102 -12.75 34.88 20.40
CA PHE A 102 -12.44 36.26 20.04
C PHE A 102 -12.92 37.17 21.16
N TYR A 103 -12.01 37.87 21.83
CA TYR A 103 -12.34 38.79 22.92
C TYR A 103 -12.81 40.13 22.38
N ILE A 104 -14.03 40.17 21.83
CA ILE A 104 -14.62 41.38 21.24
C ILE A 104 -14.62 42.57 22.23
N GLN A 105 -14.90 42.32 23.52
CA GLN A 105 -14.85 43.31 24.61
C GLN A 105 -15.52 44.65 24.22
N ALA A 106 -16.78 44.56 23.81
CA ALA A 106 -17.54 45.70 23.29
C ALA A 106 -18.92 45.80 23.93
N THR A 107 -19.38 47.02 24.18
CA THR A 107 -20.77 47.30 24.53
C THR A 107 -21.56 47.49 23.24
N LEU A 108 -22.39 46.51 22.92
CA LEU A 108 -23.24 46.49 21.74
C LEU A 108 -24.64 46.76 22.23
N SER A 109 -25.33 47.78 21.72
CA SER A 109 -26.72 48.16 22.10
C SER A 109 -27.00 48.08 23.62
N GLY A 110 -26.10 48.63 24.44
CA GLY A 110 -26.26 48.70 25.90
C GLY A 110 -25.87 47.43 26.69
N THR A 111 -25.42 46.36 26.03
CA THR A 111 -24.94 45.13 26.72
C THR A 111 -23.47 44.90 26.41
N PHE A 112 -22.68 44.65 27.45
CA PHE A 112 -21.27 44.30 27.31
C PHE A 112 -21.09 42.83 26.92
N TYR A 113 -20.34 42.58 25.86
CA TYR A 113 -19.94 41.24 25.44
C TYR A 113 -18.43 41.09 25.61
N ASN A 114 -18.02 40.16 26.47
CA ASN A 114 -16.60 39.87 26.68
C ASN A 114 -15.97 39.16 25.47
N SER A 115 -16.66 38.16 24.92
CA SER A 115 -16.14 37.34 23.83
C SER A 115 -17.23 36.77 22.92
N ILE A 116 -16.81 36.32 21.75
CA ILE A 116 -17.56 35.42 20.87
C ILE A 116 -16.79 34.11 20.81
N THR A 117 -17.49 33.00 20.96
CA THR A 117 -16.90 31.65 20.92
C THR A 117 -17.49 30.85 19.77
N ALA A 118 -16.65 30.10 19.07
CA ALA A 118 -17.07 29.15 18.04
C ALA A 118 -16.40 27.81 18.32
N SER A 119 -17.11 26.69 18.19
CA SER A 119 -16.52 25.36 18.30
C SER A 119 -17.22 24.35 17.42
N ALA A 120 -16.47 23.38 16.92
CA ALA A 120 -16.99 22.23 16.21
C ALA A 120 -16.14 20.99 16.47
N ASN A 121 -16.80 19.83 16.49
CA ASN A 121 -16.15 18.55 16.31
C ASN A 121 -16.07 18.27 14.81
N ILE A 122 -14.86 18.03 14.31
CA ILE A 122 -14.63 17.75 12.90
C ILE A 122 -13.97 16.39 12.73
N THR A 123 -14.22 15.79 11.57
CA THR A 123 -13.56 14.56 11.14
C THR A 123 -12.78 14.85 9.89
N LEU A 124 -11.45 14.84 10.03
CA LEU A 124 -10.51 15.08 8.95
C LEU A 124 -10.62 13.97 7.90
N ASP A 125 -10.12 14.25 6.70
CA ASP A 125 -9.91 13.19 5.74
C ASP A 125 -8.87 12.19 6.24
N SER A 126 -9.22 10.92 6.12
CA SER A 126 -8.33 9.83 6.50
C SER A 126 -7.07 9.81 5.64
N ILE A 127 -5.98 9.34 6.22
CA ILE A 127 -4.75 8.99 5.52
C ILE A 127 -4.82 7.51 5.17
N PRO A 128 -4.76 7.09 3.89
CA PRO A 128 -4.72 5.66 3.55
C PRO A 128 -3.47 4.98 4.12
N ARG A 129 -3.65 3.79 4.71
CA ARG A 129 -2.59 3.06 5.44
C ARG A 129 -2.42 1.64 4.92
N ALA A 130 -1.66 1.48 3.83
CA ALA A 130 -1.31 0.16 3.32
C ALA A 130 -0.29 -0.54 4.25
N SER A 131 -0.57 -1.81 4.59
CA SER A 131 0.36 -2.68 5.30
C SER A 131 1.47 -3.15 4.36
N SER A 132 2.63 -3.53 4.89
CA SER A 132 3.70 -4.13 4.08
C SER A 132 3.65 -5.65 4.13
N VAL A 133 4.27 -6.28 3.13
CA VAL A 133 4.38 -7.72 2.98
C VAL A 133 5.84 -8.08 2.69
N SER A 134 6.29 -9.22 3.20
CA SER A 134 7.59 -9.79 2.89
C SER A 134 7.50 -11.31 2.87
N ALA A 135 8.38 -11.94 2.10
CA ALA A 135 8.52 -13.38 2.03
C ALA A 135 9.97 -13.73 1.67
N GLY A 136 10.46 -14.86 2.19
CA GLY A 136 11.72 -15.44 1.72
C GLY A 136 11.53 -16.19 0.40
N ASN A 137 12.64 -16.59 -0.22
CA ASN A 137 12.61 -17.49 -1.36
C ASN A 137 11.95 -18.83 -0.96
N MET A 138 11.23 -19.45 -1.89
CA MET A 138 10.51 -20.70 -1.65
C MET A 138 10.77 -21.73 -2.76
N THR A 139 10.46 -22.99 -2.45
CA THR A 139 10.48 -24.09 -3.41
C THR A 139 9.05 -24.50 -3.73
N MET A 140 8.74 -24.70 -5.01
CA MET A 140 7.42 -25.16 -5.43
C MET A 140 7.11 -26.53 -4.83
N GLY A 141 5.88 -26.71 -4.33
CA GLY A 141 5.45 -27.92 -3.62
C GLY A 141 5.81 -27.95 -2.13
N THR A 142 6.62 -27.00 -1.64
CA THR A 142 7.00 -26.89 -0.22
C THR A 142 6.34 -25.69 0.43
N ALA A 143 5.83 -25.85 1.66
CA ALA A 143 5.23 -24.75 2.41
C ALA A 143 6.29 -23.71 2.79
N GLY A 144 6.00 -22.45 2.48
CA GLY A 144 6.73 -21.28 2.95
C GLY A 144 5.84 -20.34 3.75
N THR A 145 6.45 -19.25 4.25
CA THR A 145 5.78 -18.26 5.09
C THR A 145 5.83 -16.88 4.45
N ILE A 146 4.68 -16.21 4.43
CA ILE A 146 4.52 -14.82 4.02
C ILE A 146 4.19 -14.00 5.26
N SER A 147 4.95 -12.94 5.51
CA SER A 147 4.79 -12.06 6.65
C SER A 147 4.12 -10.75 6.25
N ILE A 148 3.14 -10.31 7.04
CA ILE A 148 2.44 -9.04 6.86
C ILE A 148 2.71 -8.16 8.08
N SER A 149 3.35 -7.01 7.85
CA SER A 149 3.49 -5.97 8.88
C SER A 149 2.32 -5.01 8.78
N ARG A 150 1.36 -5.20 9.69
CA ARG A 150 0.08 -4.48 9.67
C ARG A 150 0.26 -3.03 10.08
N ALA A 151 -0.25 -2.12 9.26
CA ALA A 151 -0.33 -0.70 9.62
C ALA A 151 -1.39 -0.44 10.72
N SER A 152 -2.40 -1.31 10.83
CA SER A 152 -3.41 -1.33 11.90
C SER A 152 -3.90 -2.77 12.17
N SER A 153 -4.18 -3.07 13.44
CA SER A 153 -4.80 -4.32 13.90
C SER A 153 -6.28 -4.46 13.53
N SER A 154 -6.89 -3.42 12.95
CA SER A 154 -8.26 -3.48 12.39
C SER A 154 -8.31 -3.91 10.93
N PHE A 155 -7.17 -3.96 10.21
CA PHE A 155 -7.15 -4.20 8.77
C PHE A 155 -7.21 -5.66 8.36
N THR A 156 -7.78 -5.97 7.20
CA THR A 156 -7.70 -7.31 6.61
C THR A 156 -6.88 -7.24 5.32
N HIS A 157 -6.38 -8.39 4.87
CA HIS A 157 -5.44 -8.45 3.76
C HIS A 157 -5.83 -9.52 2.76
N THR A 158 -5.74 -9.19 1.47
CA THR A 158 -5.80 -10.19 0.39
C THR A 158 -4.42 -10.30 -0.21
N LEU A 159 -3.89 -11.52 -0.24
CA LEU A 159 -2.60 -11.85 -0.84
C LEU A 159 -2.84 -12.51 -2.20
N THR A 160 -2.24 -11.97 -3.25
CA THR A 160 -2.20 -12.58 -4.58
C THR A 160 -0.77 -12.75 -5.03
N TYR A 161 -0.52 -13.65 -5.99
CA TYR A 161 0.79 -13.81 -6.62
C TYR A 161 0.71 -13.63 -8.13
N ALA A 162 1.85 -13.29 -8.72
CA ALA A 162 2.12 -13.35 -10.15
C ALA A 162 3.48 -14.02 -10.39
N PHE A 163 3.51 -15.01 -11.28
CA PHE A 163 4.71 -15.76 -11.67
C PHE A 163 4.62 -16.15 -13.16
N GLY A 164 5.49 -15.58 -13.99
CA GLY A 164 5.30 -15.63 -15.45
C GLY A 164 3.96 -15.02 -15.84
N ASN A 165 3.13 -15.78 -16.56
CA ASN A 165 1.77 -15.39 -16.92
C ASN A 165 0.71 -15.90 -15.92
N ALA A 166 1.11 -16.73 -14.95
CA ALA A 166 0.20 -17.28 -13.95
C ALA A 166 -0.04 -16.27 -12.83
N THR A 167 -1.30 -16.14 -12.43
CA THR A 167 -1.70 -15.38 -11.23
C THR A 167 -2.62 -16.21 -10.36
N GLY A 168 -2.72 -15.87 -9.08
CA GLY A 168 -3.61 -16.57 -8.16
C GLY A 168 -3.77 -15.85 -6.83
N THR A 169 -4.74 -16.32 -6.03
CA THR A 169 -4.99 -15.81 -4.68
C THR A 169 -4.46 -16.80 -3.65
N ILE A 170 -3.68 -16.30 -2.69
CA ILE A 170 -3.10 -17.07 -1.59
C ILE A 170 -4.04 -17.03 -0.39
N ALA A 171 -4.54 -15.84 -0.06
CA ALA A 171 -5.46 -15.62 1.05
C ALA A 171 -6.38 -14.45 0.74
N THR A 172 -7.63 -14.53 1.18
CA THR A 172 -8.64 -13.47 0.99
C THR A 172 -9.03 -12.91 2.35
N LYS A 173 -8.94 -11.58 2.50
CA LYS A 173 -9.38 -10.84 3.70
C LYS A 173 -8.88 -11.46 5.03
N THR A 174 -7.67 -12.02 5.05
CA THR A 174 -7.09 -12.61 6.25
C THR A 174 -6.75 -11.54 7.28
N THR A 175 -6.82 -11.91 8.56
CA THR A 175 -6.32 -11.11 9.69
C THR A 175 -4.95 -11.59 10.17
N ALA A 176 -4.46 -12.72 9.65
CA ALA A 176 -3.19 -13.30 10.03
C ALA A 176 -2.02 -12.39 9.60
N THR A 177 -1.00 -12.30 10.45
CA THR A 177 0.27 -11.61 10.14
C THR A 177 1.33 -12.57 9.57
N SER A 178 1.07 -13.87 9.65
CA SER A 178 1.89 -14.94 9.09
C SER A 178 0.97 -15.88 8.32
N VAL A 179 1.17 -15.98 7.02
CA VAL A 179 0.35 -16.79 6.11
C VAL A 179 1.22 -17.89 5.53
N SER A 180 0.83 -19.14 5.73
CA SER A 180 1.48 -20.28 5.07
C SER A 180 1.01 -20.37 3.62
N TRP A 181 1.94 -20.57 2.70
CA TRP A 181 1.64 -20.79 1.29
C TRP A 181 2.55 -21.86 0.71
N THR A 182 1.97 -22.83 0.02
CA THR A 182 2.69 -23.84 -0.76
C THR A 182 2.52 -23.49 -2.23
N PRO A 183 3.53 -22.92 -2.90
CA PRO A 183 3.43 -22.59 -4.32
C PRO A 183 3.17 -23.86 -5.14
N PRO A 184 2.13 -23.91 -5.98
CA PRO A 184 1.81 -25.12 -6.75
C PRO A 184 2.95 -25.54 -7.69
N LEU A 185 3.18 -26.84 -7.81
CA LEU A 185 4.21 -27.38 -8.72
C LEU A 185 3.94 -27.05 -10.19
N ALA A 186 2.66 -26.87 -10.56
CA ALA A 186 2.25 -26.46 -11.91
C ALA A 186 2.83 -25.09 -12.34
N LEU A 187 3.29 -24.26 -11.40
CA LEU A 187 3.98 -23.01 -11.73
C LEU A 187 5.30 -23.25 -12.47
N ALA A 188 5.92 -24.44 -12.35
CA ALA A 188 7.13 -24.80 -13.10
C ALA A 188 6.93 -24.73 -14.63
N ASN A 189 5.69 -24.92 -15.11
CA ASN A 189 5.36 -24.79 -16.53
C ASN A 189 5.60 -23.36 -17.08
N GLN A 190 5.72 -22.36 -16.20
CA GLN A 190 6.03 -20.98 -16.58
C GLN A 190 7.53 -20.75 -16.85
N ILE A 191 8.40 -21.70 -16.49
CA ILE A 191 9.86 -21.61 -16.61
C ILE A 191 10.46 -22.88 -17.25
N PRO A 192 10.07 -23.23 -18.50
CA PRO A 192 10.42 -24.52 -19.11
C PRO A 192 11.92 -24.77 -19.29
N SER A 193 12.73 -23.72 -19.32
CA SER A 193 14.19 -23.77 -19.51
C SER A 193 14.99 -23.23 -18.32
N ALA A 194 14.36 -23.02 -17.16
CA ALA A 194 15.02 -22.50 -15.96
C ALA A 194 14.64 -23.28 -14.70
N THR A 195 15.53 -23.27 -13.72
CA THR A 195 15.32 -23.95 -12.43
C THR A 195 14.67 -23.06 -11.38
N SER A 196 14.47 -21.79 -11.68
CA SER A 196 13.80 -20.82 -10.81
C SER A 196 13.28 -19.62 -11.60
N GLY A 197 12.42 -18.82 -10.97
CA GLY A 197 11.95 -17.55 -11.52
C GLY A 197 11.53 -16.57 -10.42
N THR A 198 11.20 -15.35 -10.83
CA THR A 198 10.72 -14.30 -9.93
C THR A 198 9.20 -14.39 -9.73
N CYS A 199 8.77 -14.46 -8.48
CA CYS A 199 7.38 -14.32 -8.06
C CYS A 199 7.18 -12.95 -7.42
N THR A 200 6.06 -12.30 -7.74
CA THR A 200 5.62 -11.07 -7.07
C THR A 200 4.38 -11.39 -6.25
N ILE A 201 4.44 -11.15 -4.94
CA ILE A 201 3.26 -11.21 -4.07
C ILE A 201 2.73 -9.80 -3.88
N THR A 202 1.42 -9.62 -4.06
CA THR A 202 0.72 -8.37 -3.80
C THR A 202 -0.16 -8.52 -2.57
N CYS A 203 0.03 -7.64 -1.58
CA CYS A 203 -0.80 -7.52 -0.39
C CYS A 203 -1.69 -6.30 -0.51
N THR A 204 -2.98 -6.52 -0.71
CA THR A 204 -3.99 -5.46 -0.69
C THR A 204 -4.57 -5.34 0.71
N THR A 205 -4.46 -4.16 1.31
CA THR A 205 -4.92 -3.87 2.67
C THR A 205 -6.32 -3.26 2.63
N TYR A 206 -7.20 -3.69 3.53
CA TYR A 206 -8.56 -3.20 3.62
C TYR A 206 -8.90 -2.70 5.03
N ASN A 207 -9.64 -1.59 5.08
CA ASN A 207 -10.35 -1.13 6.28
C ASN A 207 -11.83 -1.45 6.11
N GLY A 208 -12.30 -2.53 6.74
CA GLY A 208 -13.61 -3.12 6.42
C GLY A 208 -13.65 -3.65 4.98
N SER A 209 -14.60 -3.18 4.18
CA SER A 209 -14.73 -3.54 2.75
C SER A 209 -13.84 -2.69 1.84
N THR A 210 -13.45 -1.49 2.24
CA THR A 210 -12.71 -0.53 1.41
C THR A 210 -11.22 -0.85 1.34
N SER A 211 -10.66 -0.90 0.12
CA SER A 211 -9.20 -1.01 -0.07
C SER A 211 -8.53 0.31 0.30
N VAL A 212 -7.50 0.26 1.14
CA VAL A 212 -6.72 1.43 1.60
C VAL A 212 -5.30 1.45 1.03
N GLY A 213 -5.03 0.57 0.05
CA GLY A 213 -3.79 0.52 -0.71
C GLY A 213 -3.17 -0.87 -0.74
N SER A 214 -2.19 -1.04 -1.63
CA SER A 214 -1.50 -2.30 -1.84
C SER A 214 0.01 -2.11 -1.82
N LYS A 215 0.73 -3.13 -1.33
CA LYS A 215 2.19 -3.21 -1.40
C LYS A 215 2.60 -4.57 -1.94
N THR A 216 3.76 -4.65 -2.55
CA THR A 216 4.30 -5.88 -3.14
C THR A 216 5.61 -6.28 -2.49
N CYS A 217 5.94 -7.56 -2.57
CA CYS A 217 7.29 -8.07 -2.38
C CYS A 217 7.64 -9.08 -3.48
N THR A 218 8.92 -9.17 -3.82
CA THR A 218 9.43 -10.14 -4.79
C THR A 218 10.22 -11.23 -4.08
N LEU A 219 10.14 -12.45 -4.59
CA LEU A 219 10.88 -13.61 -4.11
C LEU A 219 11.23 -14.53 -5.28
N THR A 220 12.21 -15.39 -5.09
CA THR A 220 12.52 -16.47 -6.04
C THR A 220 11.71 -17.72 -5.70
N LEU A 221 11.06 -18.29 -6.71
CA LEU A 221 10.48 -19.64 -6.64
C LEU A 221 11.35 -20.61 -7.41
N SER A 222 11.83 -21.66 -6.74
CA SER A 222 12.65 -22.71 -7.35
C SER A 222 11.85 -23.98 -7.62
N VAL A 223 12.19 -24.64 -8.72
CA VAL A 223 11.68 -25.96 -9.08
C VAL A 223 12.32 -27.00 -8.13
N PRO A 224 11.54 -27.89 -7.49
CA PRO A 224 12.10 -28.91 -6.60
C PRO A 224 12.96 -29.92 -7.37
N THR A 225 13.95 -30.50 -6.71
CA THR A 225 14.82 -31.52 -7.33
C THR A 225 14.07 -32.80 -7.70
N SER A 226 12.91 -33.06 -7.10
CA SER A 226 12.08 -34.24 -7.37
C SER A 226 11.49 -34.27 -8.80
N VAL A 227 11.45 -33.14 -9.51
CA VAL A 227 11.02 -33.11 -10.92
C VAL A 227 12.19 -33.05 -11.91
N LYS A 228 13.43 -33.14 -11.41
CA LYS A 228 14.61 -33.25 -12.27
C LYS A 228 14.61 -34.66 -12.87
N PRO A 229 14.58 -34.83 -14.20
CA PRO A 229 14.74 -36.15 -14.80
C PRO A 229 16.11 -36.73 -14.45
N THR A 230 16.13 -38.01 -14.12
CA THR A 230 17.35 -38.75 -13.81
C THR A 230 17.59 -39.80 -14.88
N ILE A 231 18.82 -39.87 -15.39
CA ILE A 231 19.27 -41.00 -16.21
C ILE A 231 20.05 -41.91 -15.26
N SER A 232 19.50 -43.08 -14.94
CA SER A 232 20.12 -44.04 -14.02
C SER A 232 21.33 -44.75 -14.62
N SER A 233 21.32 -44.95 -15.93
CA SER A 233 22.42 -45.55 -16.67
C SER A 233 22.37 -45.12 -18.12
N LEU A 234 23.54 -44.84 -18.69
CA LEU A 234 23.76 -44.74 -20.12
C LEU A 234 24.71 -45.86 -20.49
N SER A 235 24.24 -46.85 -21.24
CA SER A 235 25.07 -47.91 -21.78
C SER A 235 25.23 -47.72 -23.29
N ALA A 236 26.47 -47.80 -23.76
CA ALA A 236 26.78 -47.91 -25.17
C ALA A 236 27.49 -49.26 -25.38
N SER A 237 26.96 -50.07 -26.29
CA SER A 237 27.58 -51.32 -26.70
C SER A 237 27.97 -51.21 -28.16
N ARG A 238 29.23 -51.50 -28.45
CA ARG A 238 29.72 -51.68 -29.82
C ARG A 238 29.14 -52.96 -30.39
N ILE A 239 28.58 -52.90 -31.59
CA ILE A 239 28.24 -54.09 -32.37
C ILE A 239 29.29 -54.23 -33.46
N ASP A 240 30.01 -55.36 -33.41
CA ASP A 240 30.95 -55.78 -34.44
C ASP A 240 30.27 -56.80 -35.37
N GLY A 241 30.11 -56.45 -36.64
CA GLY A 241 29.50 -57.33 -37.65
C GLY A 241 28.40 -56.67 -38.47
N ASP A 242 27.55 -57.49 -39.08
CA ASP A 242 26.45 -57.03 -39.94
C ASP A 242 25.37 -56.27 -39.14
N VAL A 243 24.78 -55.25 -39.78
CA VAL A 243 23.69 -54.46 -39.21
C VAL A 243 22.52 -55.39 -38.85
N PRO A 244 22.02 -55.39 -37.60
CA PRO A 244 20.88 -56.22 -37.21
C PRO A 244 19.66 -55.97 -38.11
N SER A 245 19.06 -57.04 -38.65
CA SER A 245 17.91 -56.96 -39.57
C SER A 245 16.67 -56.25 -38.98
N ALA A 246 16.60 -56.15 -37.65
CA ALA A 246 15.57 -55.43 -36.92
C ALA A 246 15.70 -53.89 -37.01
N TRP A 247 16.84 -53.35 -37.48
CA TRP A 247 17.09 -51.90 -37.52
C TRP A 247 16.48 -51.19 -38.75
N GLY A 248 15.68 -51.90 -39.56
CA GLY A 248 14.80 -51.33 -40.56
C GLY A 248 15.53 -50.72 -41.77
N ILE A 249 16.04 -49.48 -41.63
CA ILE A 249 16.69 -48.73 -42.71
C ILE A 249 18.03 -48.21 -42.21
N TYR A 250 19.10 -48.64 -42.88
CA TYR A 250 20.45 -48.10 -42.72
C TYR A 250 20.81 -47.27 -43.96
N VAL A 251 21.37 -46.07 -43.75
CA VAL A 251 21.90 -45.24 -44.83
C VAL A 251 23.42 -45.41 -44.84
N GLN A 252 23.95 -46.12 -45.83
CA GLN A 252 25.38 -46.31 -46.02
C GLN A 252 25.96 -45.16 -46.84
N THR A 253 26.54 -44.18 -46.17
CA THR A 253 27.51 -43.22 -46.72
C THR A 253 28.80 -43.27 -45.89
N THR A 254 29.92 -42.92 -46.49
CA THR A 254 31.31 -43.20 -46.07
C THR A 254 31.82 -42.44 -44.82
N ALA A 255 30.94 -41.97 -43.93
CA ALA A 255 31.34 -41.26 -42.71
C ALA A 255 30.51 -41.70 -41.49
N LEU A 256 31.20 -41.77 -40.35
CA LEU A 256 30.77 -42.14 -39.00
C LEU A 256 29.31 -41.76 -38.65
N TYR A 257 28.51 -42.73 -38.16
CA TYR A 257 27.12 -42.49 -37.75
C TYR A 257 26.94 -42.44 -36.23
N CYS A 258 26.05 -41.56 -35.78
CA CYS A 258 25.47 -41.54 -34.44
C CYS A 258 23.95 -41.62 -34.58
N LEU A 259 23.31 -42.67 -34.05
CA LEU A 259 21.84 -42.78 -33.99
C LEU A 259 21.40 -42.66 -32.53
N LEU A 260 20.41 -41.78 -32.29
CA LEU A 260 19.86 -41.52 -30.96
C LEU A 260 18.49 -42.21 -30.84
N TYR A 261 18.38 -43.22 -29.99
CA TYR A 261 17.10 -43.87 -29.66
C TYR A 261 16.67 -43.46 -28.25
N VAL A 262 15.46 -42.90 -28.13
CA VAL A 262 14.91 -42.43 -26.85
C VAL A 262 13.65 -43.22 -26.54
N GLU A 263 13.69 -44.01 -25.47
CA GLU A 263 12.51 -44.59 -24.83
C GLU A 263 12.12 -43.74 -23.60
N ALA A 264 10.90 -43.94 -23.08
CA ALA A 264 10.34 -43.14 -21.99
C ALA A 264 11.25 -43.04 -20.74
N ASP A 265 12.09 -44.06 -20.50
CA ASP A 265 12.97 -44.17 -19.33
C ASP A 265 14.45 -44.47 -19.68
N SER A 266 14.83 -44.48 -20.96
CA SER A 266 16.23 -44.72 -21.35
C SER A 266 16.62 -44.00 -22.65
N ILE A 267 17.84 -43.46 -22.70
CA ILE A 267 18.47 -42.98 -23.93
C ILE A 267 19.57 -43.98 -24.27
N THR A 268 19.47 -44.61 -25.44
CA THR A 268 20.52 -45.49 -25.95
C THR A 268 21.17 -44.83 -27.17
N LEU A 269 22.47 -44.58 -27.09
CA LEU A 269 23.28 -44.10 -28.21
C LEU A 269 23.99 -45.27 -28.88
N TYR A 270 23.84 -45.38 -30.20
CA TYR A 270 24.59 -46.33 -31.02
C TYR A 270 25.63 -45.58 -31.86
N PHE A 271 26.88 -46.04 -31.79
CA PHE A 271 28.00 -45.55 -32.59
C PHE A 271 28.48 -46.65 -33.53
N LEU A 272 28.66 -46.32 -34.81
CA LEU A 272 29.27 -47.19 -35.81
C LEU A 272 30.53 -46.52 -36.35
N GLU A 273 31.69 -47.11 -36.06
CA GLU A 273 32.98 -46.71 -36.61
C GLU A 273 33.46 -47.74 -37.62
N THR A 274 33.57 -47.34 -38.88
CA THR A 274 34.22 -48.14 -39.92
C THR A 274 35.68 -47.69 -40.01
N GLY A 275 36.60 -48.48 -39.44
CA GLY A 275 38.04 -48.44 -39.72
C GLY A 275 38.51 -49.89 -39.94
N ASP A 276 39.37 -50.22 -40.90
CA ASP A 276 40.54 -49.47 -41.37
C ASP A 276 40.79 -49.55 -42.88
N CYS A 277 41.55 -48.56 -43.34
CA CYS A 277 42.30 -48.56 -44.60
C CYS A 277 43.19 -49.81 -44.74
N SER A 278 43.07 -50.48 -45.89
CA SER A 278 44.16 -51.21 -46.55
C SER A 278 44.15 -50.88 -48.02
#